data_AF-M1MMY7-F1
#
_entry.id   AF-M1MMY7-F1
#
_cell.length_a   1.000
_cell.length_b   1.000
_cell.length_c   1.000
_cell.angle_alpha   90.00
_cell.angle_beta   90.00
_cell.angle_gamma   90.00
#
_symmetry.space_group_name_H-M   'P 1'
#
loop_
_entity.id
_entity.type
_entity.pdbx_description
1 polymer ?
#
loop_
_entity_poly.entity_id
_entity_poly.type
_entity_poly.pdbx_seq_one_letter_code
_entity_poly.pdbx_strand_id
1 'polypeptide(L)'
;MKKNSLISSPEKSKVITINILFITTLMIIFLGIFFSIFSLINNIHFKVLSSSISGAIFGILVLYLGIRYYLSVTKLREELYESSAKFSWRNFKRK
;
A
#
# COMPACT_ATOMS: atom_id res chain seq x y z
N MET A 1 -24.45 29.81 20.17
CA MET A 1 -24.62 29.35 18.77
C MET A 1 -24.22 27.88 18.69
N LYS A 2 -25.19 26.97 18.48
CA LYS A 2 -24.92 25.55 18.23
C LYS A 2 -24.22 25.42 16.88
N LYS A 3 -22.96 24.99 16.89
CA LYS A 3 -22.19 24.69 15.69
C LYS A 3 -22.68 23.33 15.18
N ASN A 4 -23.66 23.35 14.28
CA ASN A 4 -24.12 22.14 13.60
C ASN A 4 -22.92 21.57 12.83
N SER A 5 -22.32 20.50 13.35
CA SER A 5 -21.31 19.71 12.65
C SER A 5 -22.01 19.03 11.49
N LEU A 6 -21.98 19.69 10.33
CA LEU A 6 -22.33 19.09 9.05
C LEU A 6 -21.41 17.88 8.88
N ILE A 7 -22.00 16.68 8.98
CA ILE A 7 -21.36 15.42 8.63
C ILE A 7 -21.17 15.48 7.11
N SER A 8 -20.05 16.05 6.67
CA SER A 8 -19.69 16.10 5.26
C SER A 8 -19.36 14.68 4.83
N SER A 9 -20.17 14.14 3.91
CA SER A 9 -19.87 12.88 3.26
C SER A 9 -18.46 12.93 2.64
N PRO A 10 -17.69 11.83 2.71
CA PRO A 10 -16.34 11.81 2.16
C PRO A 10 -16.40 12.12 0.65
N GLU A 11 -15.55 13.05 0.21
CA GLU A 11 -15.47 13.43 -1.20
C GLU A 11 -15.24 12.18 -2.07
N LYS A 12 -16.04 12.00 -3.13
CA LYS A 12 -16.00 10.79 -3.98
C LYS A 12 -14.60 10.51 -4.53
N SER A 13 -13.85 11.56 -4.87
CA SER A 13 -12.46 11.45 -5.34
C SER A 13 -11.56 10.77 -4.32
N LYS A 14 -11.65 11.14 -3.04
CA LYS A 14 -10.86 10.56 -1.95
C LYS A 14 -11.14 9.06 -1.78
N VAL A 15 -12.42 8.66 -1.85
CA VAL A 15 -12.82 7.25 -1.78
C VAL A 15 -12.22 6.45 -2.94
N ILE A 16 -12.28 7.00 -4.15
CA ILE A 16 -11.72 6.36 -5.36
C ILE A 16 -10.21 6.18 -5.21
N THR A 17 -9.48 7.21 -4.80
CA THR A 17 -8.03 7.14 -4.65
C THR A 17 -7.60 6.10 -3.61
N ILE A 18 -8.25 6.06 -2.43
CA ILE A 18 -7.96 5.04 -1.41
C ILE A 18 -8.24 3.64 -1.94
N ASN A 19 -9.36 3.46 -2.66
CA ASN A 19 -9.72 2.16 -3.21
C ASN A 19 -8.72 1.66 -4.25
N ILE A 20 -8.26 2.55 -5.15
CA ILE A 20 -7.20 2.24 -6.12
C ILE A 20 -5.94 1.80 -5.37
N LEU A 21 -5.52 2.57 -4.36
CA LEU A 21 -4.32 2.28 -3.57
C LEU A 21 -4.42 0.91 -2.89
N PHE A 22 -5.59 0.60 -2.33
CA PHE A 22 -5.87 -0.70 -1.70
C PHE A 22 -5.79 -1.85 -2.71
N ILE A 23 -6.43 -1.73 -3.87
CA ILE A 23 -6.37 -2.74 -4.94
C ILE A 23 -4.92 -2.95 -5.40
N THR A 24 -4.16 -1.88 -5.61
CA THR A 24 -2.74 -1.97 -6.00
C THR A 24 -1.93 -2.72 -4.94
N THR A 25 -2.14 -2.47 -3.65
CA THR A 25 -1.43 -3.21 -2.59
C THR A 25 -1.77 -4.70 -2.59
N LEU A 26 -3.04 -5.07 -2.82
CA LEU A 26 -3.44 -6.47 -2.93
C LEU A 26 -2.80 -7.15 -4.15
N MET A 27 -2.70 -6.45 -5.28
CA MET A 27 -2.00 -6.95 -6.46
C MET A 27 -0.51 -7.22 -6.17
N ILE A 28 0.16 -6.34 -5.42
CA ILE A 28 1.57 -6.54 -5.05
C ILE A 28 1.74 -7.78 -4.17
N ILE A 29 0.86 -7.99 -3.18
CA ILE A 29 0.87 -9.19 -2.33
C ILE A 29 0.70 -10.45 -3.19
N PHE A 30 -0.27 -10.44 -4.11
CA PHE A 30 -0.54 -11.55 -5.00
C PHE A 30 0.68 -11.86 -5.90
N LEU A 31 1.30 -10.83 -6.48
CA LEU A 31 2.52 -10.99 -7.27
C LEU A 31 3.68 -11.58 -6.45
N GLY A 32 3.85 -11.16 -5.20
CA GLY A 32 4.88 -11.70 -4.31
C GLY A 32 4.70 -13.20 -4.05
N ILE A 33 3.47 -13.64 -3.75
CA ILE A 33 3.12 -15.06 -3.59
C ILE A 33 3.37 -15.81 -4.90
N PHE A 34 2.86 -15.27 -6.02
CA PHE A 34 3.00 -15.88 -7.34
C PHE A 34 4.46 -16.07 -7.72
N PHE A 35 5.30 -15.04 -7.62
CA PHE A 35 6.73 -15.13 -7.93
C PHE A 35 7.47 -16.10 -7.01
N SER A 36 7.08 -16.16 -5.73
CA SER A 36 7.67 -17.11 -4.78
C SER A 36 7.40 -18.56 -5.19
N ILE A 37 6.13 -18.90 -5.43
CA ILE A 37 5.70 -20.25 -5.81
C ILE A 37 6.25 -20.62 -7.18
N PHE A 38 6.13 -19.71 -8.15
CA PHE A 38 6.62 -19.94 -9.51
C PHE A 38 8.13 -20.19 -9.53
N SER A 39 8.91 -19.44 -8.74
CA SER A 39 10.34 -19.65 -8.63
C SER A 39 10.71 -20.98 -7.97
N LEU A 40 9.93 -21.44 -6.97
CA LEU A 40 10.17 -22.71 -6.30
C LEU A 40 9.91 -23.89 -7.25
N ILE A 41 8.79 -23.88 -7.97
CA ILE A 41 8.43 -24.97 -8.90
C ILE A 41 9.44 -25.08 -10.05
N ASN A 42 9.89 -23.95 -10.58
CA ASN A 42 10.79 -23.92 -11.74
C ASN A 42 12.28 -23.92 -11.35
N ASN A 43 12.62 -24.02 -10.07
CA ASN A 43 14.00 -23.92 -9.56
C ASN A 43 14.74 -22.70 -10.15
N ILE A 44 14.09 -21.54 -10.15
CA ILE A 44 14.67 -20.33 -10.72
C ILE A 44 15.73 -19.79 -9.77
N HIS A 45 16.93 -19.60 -10.31
CA HIS A 45 18.06 -19.02 -9.59
C HIS A 45 18.61 -17.82 -10.35
N PHE A 46 18.86 -16.75 -9.62
CA PHE A 46 19.50 -15.55 -10.14
C PHE A 46 20.92 -15.45 -9.59
N LYS A 47 21.87 -15.14 -10.47
CA LYS A 47 23.25 -14.89 -10.06
C LYS A 47 23.36 -13.44 -9.59
N VAL A 48 23.67 -13.25 -8.31
CA VAL A 48 23.84 -11.93 -7.68
C VAL A 48 25.28 -11.85 -7.17
N LEU A 49 26.07 -10.97 -7.80
CA LEU A 49 27.53 -10.96 -7.69
C LEU A 49 28.12 -12.35 -7.99
N SER A 50 28.66 -13.03 -6.97
CA SER A 50 29.27 -14.35 -7.06
C SER A 50 28.35 -15.50 -6.62
N SER A 51 27.20 -15.20 -6.02
CA SER A 51 26.34 -16.21 -5.38
C SER A 51 25.03 -16.42 -6.14
N SER A 52 24.59 -17.68 -6.18
CA SER A 52 23.29 -18.07 -6.74
C SER A 52 22.22 -17.92 -5.67
N ILE A 53 21.24 -17.05 -5.91
CA ILE A 53 20.14 -16.78 -5.00
C ILE A 53 18.85 -17.32 -5.62
N SER A 54 18.05 -18.05 -4.84
CA SER A 54 16.73 -18.50 -5.29
C SER A 54 15.82 -17.31 -5.60
N GLY A 55 15.14 -17.34 -6.73
CA GLY A 55 14.15 -16.33 -7.09
C GLY A 55 13.01 -16.19 -6.08
N ALA A 56 12.77 -17.23 -5.27
CA ALA A 56 11.77 -17.22 -4.20
C ALA A 56 12.05 -16.12 -3.16
N ILE A 57 13.33 -15.79 -2.93
CA ILE A 57 13.73 -14.73 -1.99
C ILE A 57 13.26 -13.36 -2.49
N PHE A 58 13.31 -13.10 -3.79
CA PHE A 58 12.77 -11.87 -4.37
C PHE A 58 11.24 -11.84 -4.28
N GLY A 59 10.57 -12.96 -4.51
CA GLY A 59 9.12 -13.08 -4.29
C GLY A 59 8.72 -12.75 -2.85
N ILE A 60 9.47 -13.26 -1.86
CA ILE A 60 9.28 -12.96 -0.44
C ILE A 60 9.49 -11.48 -0.15
N LEU A 61 10.49 -10.83 -0.74
CA LEU A 61 10.70 -9.39 -0.60
C LEU A 61 9.53 -8.57 -1.14
N VAL A 62 9.00 -8.93 -2.31
CA VAL A 62 7.81 -8.30 -2.90
C VAL A 62 6.59 -8.51 -2.00
N LEU A 63 6.42 -9.72 -1.46
CA LEU A 63 5.33 -10.03 -0.53
C LEU A 63 5.43 -9.18 0.75
N TYR A 64 6.62 -9.09 1.35
CA TYR A 64 6.88 -8.23 2.51
C TYR A 64 6.51 -6.77 2.23
N LEU A 65 6.94 -6.24 1.08
CA LEU A 65 6.58 -4.87 0.65
C LEU A 65 5.06 -4.72 0.49
N GLY A 66 4.39 -5.69 -0.13
CA GLY A 66 2.94 -5.71 -0.28
C GLY A 66 2.21 -5.63 1.07
N ILE A 67 2.60 -6.45 2.04
CA ILE A 67 2.04 -6.45 3.40
C ILE A 67 2.29 -5.11 4.09
N ARG A 68 3.52 -4.59 4.01
CA ARG A 68 3.88 -3.28 4.58
C ARG A 68 3.03 -2.16 4.01
N TYR A 69 2.80 -2.17 2.70
CA TYR A 69 1.96 -1.17 2.04
C TYR A 69 0.49 -1.34 2.41
N TYR A 70 -0.02 -2.56 2.49
CA TYR A 70 -1.38 -2.82 2.95
C TYR A 70 -1.65 -2.21 4.34
N LEU A 71 -0.74 -2.41 5.30
CA LEU A 71 -0.84 -1.81 6.63
C LEU A 71 -0.80 -0.27 6.56
N SER A 72 0.09 0.28 5.73
CA SER A 72 0.23 1.73 5.56
C SER A 72 -1.03 2.36 4.94
N VAL A 73 -1.62 1.72 3.93
CA VAL A 73 -2.86 2.17 3.29
C VAL A 73 -4.05 2.04 4.22
N THR A 74 -4.11 0.99 5.04
CA THR A 74 -5.17 0.81 6.04
C THR A 74 -5.10 1.91 7.11
N LYS A 75 -3.91 2.21 7.63
CA LYS A 75 -3.70 3.34 8.54
C LYS A 75 -4.08 4.68 7.89
N LEU A 76 -3.64 4.91 6.65
CA LEU A 76 -3.98 6.12 5.90
C LEU A 76 -5.50 6.25 5.71
N ARG A 77 -6.19 5.13 5.45
CA ARG A 77 -7.64 5.08 5.36
C ARG A 77 -8.25 5.53 6.69
N GLU A 78 -7.87 4.94 7.81
CA GLU A 78 -8.38 5.32 9.13
C GLU A 78 -8.22 6.83 9.40
N GLU A 79 -7.02 7.37 9.22
CA GLU A 79 -6.73 8.81 9.41
C GLU A 79 -7.54 9.70 8.45
N LEU A 80 -7.76 9.25 7.22
CA LEU A 80 -8.53 10.00 6.24
C LEU A 80 -10.03 9.99 6.52
N TYR A 81 -10.58 8.92 7.10
CA TYR A 81 -12.01 8.84 7.41
C TYR A 81 -12.38 9.46 8.76
N GLU A 82 -11.41 9.88 9.59
CA GLU A 82 -11.68 10.73 10.76
C GLU A 82 -12.33 12.06 10.35
N SER A 83 -13.48 12.37 10.95
CA SER A 83 -14.31 13.54 10.58
C SER A 83 -13.65 14.90 10.84
N SER A 84 -12.61 14.94 11.67
CA SER A 84 -11.79 16.11 11.98
C SER A 84 -10.61 16.30 11.02
N ALA A 85 -10.25 15.29 10.23
CA ALA A 85 -9.07 15.31 9.40
C ALA A 85 -9.28 16.23 8.18
N LYS A 86 -8.73 17.45 8.25
CA LYS A 86 -8.68 18.39 7.12
C LYS A 86 -7.28 18.39 6.53
N PHE A 87 -7.21 18.25 5.20
CA PHE A 87 -5.95 18.45 4.48
C PHE A 87 -5.48 19.90 4.68
N SER A 88 -4.32 20.06 5.32
CA SER A 88 -3.74 21.37 5.59
C SER A 88 -2.61 21.65 4.61
N TRP A 89 -2.90 22.46 3.59
CA TRP A 89 -1.88 23.02 2.68
C TRP A 89 -0.80 23.83 3.42
N ARG A 90 -1.07 24.26 4.66
CA ARG A 90 -0.11 25.00 5.48
C ARG A 90 1.12 24.17 5.84
N ASN A 91 1.01 22.84 5.91
CA ASN A 91 2.15 21.96 6.17
C ASN A 91 3.11 21.85 4.97
N PHE A 92 2.63 22.16 3.76
CA PHE A 92 3.42 22.08 2.53
C PHE A 92 3.93 23.43 2.04
N LYS A 93 3.49 24.54 2.66
CA LYS A 93 4.07 25.86 2.42
C LYS A 93 5.40 25.96 3.18
N ARG A 94 6.50 25.76 2.45
CA ARG A 94 7.83 26.19 2.90
C ARG A 94 7.83 27.72 2.94
N LYS A 95 8.29 28.28 4.07
CA LYS A 95 8.43 29.73 4.26
C LYS A 95 9.42 30.30 3.23
#